data_AF-A0A846PDM9-F1
#
_entry.id   AF-A0A846PDM9-F1
#
_cell.length_a   1.000
_cell.length_b   1.000
_cell.length_c   1.000
_cell.angle_alpha   90.00
_cell.angle_beta   90.00
_cell.angle_gamma   90.00
#
_symmetry.space_group_name_H-M   'P 1'
#
loop_
_entity.id
_entity.type
_entity.pdbx_description
1 polymer ?
#
loop_
_entity_poly.entity_id
_entity_poly.type
_entity_poly.pdbx_seq_one_letter_code
_entity_poly.pdbx_strand_id
1 'polypeptide(L)' 'FSRIECIQCHDAHGTNNPVMSQTRLTELCYTCHKKEEKEYFKTYIHTPVNKKQCGSCH' A
#
# COMPACT_ATOMS: atom_id res chain seq x y z
N PHE A 1 7.43 -5.89 16.29
CA PHE A 1 6.38 -5.53 15.32
C PHE A 1 5.06 -5.58 16.03
N SER A 2 4.37 -4.44 16.13
CA SER A 2 3.02 -4.34 16.67
C SER A 2 2.08 -5.28 15.91
N ARG A 3 1.14 -5.91 16.63
CA ARG A 3 0.13 -6.80 16.04
C ARG A 3 -0.70 -5.99 15.04
N ILE A 4 -0.68 -6.38 13.76
CA ILE A 4 -1.51 -5.79 12.71
C ILE A 4 -2.86 -6.51 12.75
N GLU A 5 -3.93 -5.74 12.88
CA GLU A 5 -5.30 -6.25 12.90
C GLU A 5 -5.91 -6.20 11.50
N CYS A 6 -6.80 -7.14 11.19
CA CYS A 6 -7.44 -7.26 9.87
C CYS A 6 -8.10 -5.95 9.43
N ILE A 7 -8.76 -5.28 10.38
CA ILE A 7 -9.49 -4.03 10.19
C ILE A 7 -8.59 -2.80 10.02
N GLN A 8 -7.26 -2.95 10.03
CA GLN A 8 -6.37 -1.83 9.67
C GLN A 8 -6.21 -1.73 8.15
N CYS A 9 -6.50 -2.82 7.44
CA CYS A 9 -6.38 -2.93 6.00
C CYS A 9 -7.73 -3.10 5.33
N HIS A 10 -8.63 -3.87 5.94
CA HIS A 10 -9.93 -4.24 5.38
C HIS A 10 -11.08 -3.43 6.00
N ASP A 11 -12.13 -3.22 5.22
CA ASP A 11 -13.41 -2.72 5.69
C ASP A 11 -14.40 -3.89 5.82
N ALA A 12 -14.94 -4.09 7.02
CA ALA A 12 -15.90 -5.15 7.31
C ALA A 12 -17.29 -4.90 6.69
N HIS A 13 -17.62 -3.65 6.36
CA HIS A 13 -18.85 -3.28 5.67
C HIS A 13 -18.71 -3.29 4.14
N GLY A 14 -17.48 -3.50 3.64
CA GLY A 14 -17.15 -3.58 2.23
C GLY A 14 -16.83 -2.24 1.58
N THR A 15 -16.02 -2.29 0.52
CA THR A 15 -15.65 -1.14 -0.31
C THR A 15 -15.64 -1.55 -1.79
N ASN A 16 -15.57 -0.55 -2.68
CA ASN A 16 -15.31 -0.78 -4.12
C ASN A 16 -13.84 -1.06 -4.44
N ASN A 17 -12.97 -1.20 -3.43
CA ASN A 17 -11.57 -1.57 -3.65
C ASN A 17 -11.44 -3.10 -3.71
N PRO A 18 -10.42 -3.62 -4.42
CA PRO A 18 -10.09 -5.04 -4.39
C PRO A 18 -9.92 -5.54 -2.96
N VAL A 19 -10.28 -6.80 -2.71
CA VAL A 19 -10.16 -7.49 -1.41
C VAL A 19 -10.79 -6.72 -0.23
N MET A 20 -11.78 -5.85 -0.49
CA MET A 20 -12.43 -5.02 0.52
C MET A 20 -11.45 -4.16 1.32
N SER A 21 -10.37 -3.70 0.68
CA SER A 21 -9.41 -2.82 1.36
C SER A 21 -10.02 -1.44 1.62
N GLN A 22 -9.63 -0.80 2.71
CA GLN A 22 -10.14 0.52 3.08
C GLN A 22 -9.78 1.59 2.04
N THR A 23 -8.61 1.48 1.42
CA THR A 23 -8.19 2.30 0.30
C THR A 23 -7.42 1.47 -0.74
N ARG A 24 -6.95 2.08 -1.83
CA ARG A 24 -6.03 1.48 -2.80
C ARG A 24 -4.80 0.94 -2.09
N LEU A 25 -4.35 -0.24 -2.50
CA LEU A 25 -3.24 -0.96 -1.88
C LEU A 25 -1.98 -0.08 -1.66
N THR A 26 -1.59 0.72 -2.65
CA THR A 26 -0.41 1.60 -2.51
C THR A 26 -0.57 2.64 -1.41
N GLU A 27 -1.74 3.26 -1.30
CA GLU A 27 -2.01 4.26 -0.26
C GLU A 27 -2.00 3.59 1.11
N LEU A 28 -2.53 2.37 1.19
CA LEU A 28 -2.50 1.55 2.39
C LEU A 28 -1.05 1.31 2.86
N CYS A 29 -0.16 0.92 1.95
CA CYS A 29 1.26 0.72 2.27
C CYS A 29 1.88 1.98 2.91
N TYR A 30 1.59 3.15 2.34
CA TYR A 30 2.12 4.42 2.82
C TYR A 30 1.43 4.97 4.08
N THR A 31 0.35 4.35 4.57
CA THR A 31 -0.18 4.70 5.91
C THR A 31 0.85 4.43 7.02
N CYS A 32 1.63 3.35 6.87
CA CYS A 32 2.73 2.99 7.76
C CYS A 32 4.10 3.38 7.18
N HIS A 33 4.31 3.16 5.88
CA HIS A 33 5.58 3.42 5.18
C HIS A 33 5.70 4.85 4.62
N LYS A 34 5.39 5.86 5.45
CA LYS A 34 5.37 7.27 4.99
C LYS A 34 6.72 7.79 4.52
N LYS A 35 7.80 7.27 5.07
CA LYS A 35 9.17 7.71 4.73
C LYS A 35 9.51 7.28 3.30
N GLU A 36 9.16 6.03 3.00
CA GLU A 36 9.34 5.35 1.74
C GLU A 36 8.59 6.01 0.58
N GLU A 37 7.41 6.58 0.84
CA GLU A 37 6.63 7.31 -0.17
C GLU A 37 7.45 8.39 -0.88
N LYS A 38 8.29 9.12 -0.12
CA LYS A 38 9.15 10.17 -0.68
C LYS A 38 10.48 9.62 -1.18
N GLU A 39 10.97 8.55 -0.56
CA GLU A 39 12.30 7.99 -0.87
C GLU A 39 12.30 7.10 -2.12
N TYR A 40 11.18 6.49 -2.49
CA TYR A 40 11.12 5.53 -3.59
C TYR A 40 10.88 6.15 -4.97
N PHE A 41 10.40 7.39 -5.07
CA PHE A 41 10.22 8.06 -6.36
C PHE A 41 11.47 8.88 -6.71
N LYS A 42 12.44 8.22 -7.34
CA LYS A 42 13.68 8.82 -7.85
C LYS A 42 13.69 8.83 -9.38
N THR A 43 14.68 9.51 -9.97
CA THR A 43 14.85 9.63 -11.43
C THR A 43 14.96 8.27 -12.14
N TYR A 44 15.59 7.28 -11.52
CA TYR A 44 15.77 5.94 -12.07
C TYR A 44 15.33 4.88 -11.08
N ILE A 45 14.23 4.20 -11.40
CA ILE A 45 13.60 3.18 -10.56
C ILE A 45 12.95 2.09 -11.42
N HIS A 46 12.76 0.90 -10.84
CA HIS A 46 12.08 -0.19 -11.51
C HIS A 46 10.63 0.18 -11.84
N THR A 47 10.13 -0.28 -12.99
CA THR A 47 8.78 -0.01 -13.48
C THR A 47 7.67 -0.32 -12.45
N PRO A 48 7.70 -1.42 -11.67
CA PRO A 48 6.67 -1.69 -10.66
C PRO A 48 6.58 -0.61 -9.58
N VAL A 49 7.73 -0.08 -9.13
CA VAL A 49 7.78 1.01 -8.14
C VAL A 49 7.18 2.29 -8.74
N ASN A 50 7.56 2.63 -9.98
CA ASN A 50 7.01 3.78 -10.68
C ASN A 50 5.49 3.68 -10.88
N LYS A 51 4.99 2.46 -11.17
CA LYS A 51 3.57 2.15 -11.31
C LYS A 51 2.83 1.92 -10.00
N LYS A 52 3.48 2.12 -8.83
CA LYS A 52 2.88 1.94 -7.51
C LYS A 52 2.40 0.50 -7.22
N GLN A 53 3.01 -0.49 -7.86
CA GLN A 53 2.69 -1.92 -7.74
C GLN A 53 3.55 -2.59 -6.65
N CYS A 54 3.37 -2.19 -5.39
CA CYS A 54 4.12 -2.73 -4.25
C CYS A 54 4.03 -4.27 -4.16
N GLY A 55 2.82 -4.79 -4.45
CA GLY A 55 2.48 -6.22 -4.49
C GLY A 55 3.22 -7.08 -5.51
N SER A 56 3.94 -6.46 -6.45
CA SER A 56 4.72 -7.19 -7.45
C SER A 56 6.02 -7.77 -6.89
N CYS A 57 6.48 -7.29 -5.73
CA CYS A 57 7.69 -7.77 -5.06
C CYS A 57 7.47 -8.08 -3.56
N HIS A 58 6.54 -7.38 -2.91
CA HIS A 58 6.19 -7.53 -1.49
C HIS A 58 4.83 -8.17 -1.34
#